data_AF-A0A7Y7D7P2-F1
#
_entry.id   AF-A0A7Y7D7P2-F1
#
_cell.length_a   1.000
_cell.length_b   1.000
_cell.length_c   1.000
_cell.angle_alpha   90.00
_cell.angle_beta   90.00
_cell.angle_gamma   90.00
#
_symmetry.space_group_name_H-M   'P 1'
#
loop_
_entity.id
_entity.type
_entity.pdbx_description
1 polymer ?
#
loop_
_entity_poly.entity_id
_entity_poly.type
_entity_poly.pdbx_seq_one_letter_code
_entity_poly.pdbx_strand_id
1 'polypeptide(L)'
;MENIITKEVQETRWLQELRTQCKLTSQSKVAKTLGYSVAVINQVLKGTYKGDLKKVEQKVRGAFLGETVGCPILGELERNKCIEHQTAKYSSVNRLRVQLFKACPNCDYNTTHELEETEVCA
;
A
#
# COMPACT_ATOMS: atom_id res chain seq x y z
N MET A 1 10.70 -39.73 4.35
CA MET A 1 9.26 -39.44 4.39
C MET A 1 9.01 -38.66 5.65
N GLU A 2 8.97 -37.33 5.58
CA GLU A 2 8.41 -36.47 6.62
C GLU A 2 8.31 -35.04 6.08
N ASN A 3 7.06 -34.58 5.94
CA ASN A 3 6.57 -33.20 5.80
C ASN A 3 6.92 -32.39 4.54
N ILE A 4 6.31 -32.79 3.42
CA ILE A 4 6.05 -31.95 2.24
C ILE A 4 4.85 -30.98 2.50
N ILE A 5 4.17 -31.12 3.64
CA ILE A 5 2.97 -30.34 4.03
C ILE A 5 3.35 -29.14 4.90
N THR A 6 4.03 -28.11 4.35
CA THR A 6 4.09 -26.78 5.01
C THR A 6 4.07 -25.58 4.06
N LYS A 7 4.00 -25.77 2.73
CA LYS A 7 4.01 -24.64 1.77
C LYS A 7 2.71 -24.40 1.02
N GLU A 8 1.67 -25.17 1.31
CA GLU A 8 0.36 -24.95 0.72
C GLU A 8 -0.54 -24.10 1.63
N VAL A 9 -0.63 -22.83 1.25
CA VAL A 9 -1.89 -22.12 1.08
C VAL A 9 -2.76 -21.92 2.33
N GLN A 10 -2.33 -21.00 3.21
CA GLN A 10 -3.20 -19.86 3.50
C GLN A 10 -2.78 -18.69 2.61
N GLU A 11 -2.91 -18.84 1.28
CA GLU A 11 -2.74 -17.67 0.41
C GLU A 11 -4.01 -16.84 0.54
N THR A 12 -3.93 -15.81 1.37
CA THR A 12 -4.93 -14.76 1.40
C THR A 12 -5.16 -14.24 -0.02
N ARG A 13 -6.41 -13.92 -0.36
CA ARG A 13 -6.84 -13.50 -1.70
C ARG A 13 -5.90 -12.45 -2.34
N TRP A 14 -5.37 -11.52 -1.54
CA TRP A 14 -4.46 -10.50 -2.02
C TRP A 14 -3.08 -11.06 -2.45
N LEU A 15 -2.56 -12.08 -1.77
CA LEU A 15 -1.29 -12.75 -2.13
C LEU A 15 -1.42 -13.51 -3.46
N GLN A 16 -2.58 -14.17 -3.67
CA GLN A 16 -2.89 -14.83 -4.93
C GLN A 16 -2.96 -13.84 -6.09
N GLU A 17 -3.65 -12.71 -5.88
CA GLU A 17 -3.74 -11.65 -6.87
C GLU A 17 -2.35 -11.07 -7.19
N LEU A 18 -1.54 -10.80 -6.16
CA LEU A 18 -0.17 -10.31 -6.34
C LEU A 18 0.67 -11.27 -7.21
N ARG A 19 0.58 -12.59 -6.97
CA ARG A 19 1.25 -13.60 -7.79
C ARG A 19 0.75 -13.57 -9.24
N THR A 20 -0.56 -13.48 -9.43
CA THR A 20 -1.18 -13.43 -10.76
C THR A 20 -0.69 -12.21 -11.54
N GLN A 21 -0.70 -11.04 -10.92
CA GLN A 21 -0.23 -9.80 -11.53
C GLN A 21 1.26 -9.83 -11.87
N CYS A 22 2.08 -10.46 -11.01
CA CYS A 22 3.50 -10.66 -11.29
C CYS A 22 3.73 -11.59 -12.49
N LYS A 23 2.88 -12.61 -12.68
CA LYS A 23 2.94 -13.52 -13.84
C LYS A 23 2.45 -12.85 -15.13
N LEU A 24 1.40 -12.02 -15.05
CA LEU A 24 0.82 -11.32 -16.21
C LEU A 24 1.73 -10.20 -16.71
N THR A 25 2.46 -9.55 -15.81
CA THR A 25 3.34 -8.43 -16.15
C THR A 25 4.79 -8.71 -15.78
N SER A 26 5.26 -8.14 -14.68
CA SER A 26 6.55 -8.44 -14.07
C SER A 26 6.58 -7.90 -12.65
N GLN A 27 7.43 -8.47 -11.79
CA GLN A 27 7.63 -7.98 -10.43
C GLN A 27 8.05 -6.50 -10.41
N SER A 28 8.82 -6.05 -11.40
CA SER A 28 9.23 -4.64 -11.53
C SER A 28 8.06 -3.70 -11.80
N LYS A 29 7.13 -4.11 -12.68
CA LYS A 29 5.94 -3.29 -12.99
C LYS A 29 5.00 -3.23 -11.79
N VAL A 30 4.75 -4.38 -11.16
CA VAL A 30 3.92 -4.48 -9.94
C VAL A 30 4.51 -3.65 -8.80
N ALA A 31 5.82 -3.73 -8.57
CA ALA A 31 6.52 -2.95 -7.56
C ALA A 31 6.35 -1.43 -7.80
N LYS A 32 6.50 -0.98 -9.05
CA LYS A 32 6.27 0.41 -9.44
C LYS A 32 4.83 0.86 -9.19
N THR A 33 3.84 0.04 -9.54
CA THR A 33 2.41 0.33 -9.31
C THR A 33 2.08 0.45 -7.81
N LEU A 34 2.71 -0.36 -6.97
CA LEU A 34 2.48 -0.32 -5.52
C LEU A 34 3.35 0.70 -4.78
N GLY A 35 4.30 1.34 -5.48
CA GLY A 35 5.27 2.25 -4.86
C GLY A 35 6.23 1.53 -3.89
N TYR A 36 6.60 0.28 -4.18
CA TYR A 36 7.57 -0.50 -3.41
C TYR A 36 8.77 -0.89 -4.28
N SER A 37 9.86 -1.32 -3.64
CA SER A 37 10.98 -1.90 -4.37
C SER A 37 10.69 -3.35 -4.79
N VAL A 38 11.33 -3.79 -5.88
CA VAL A 38 11.19 -5.18 -6.37
C VAL A 38 11.63 -6.20 -5.30
N ALA A 39 12.63 -5.84 -4.50
CA ALA A 39 13.11 -6.67 -3.39
C ALA A 39 12.01 -6.89 -2.32
N VAL A 40 11.24 -5.86 -1.99
CA VAL A 40 10.10 -5.98 -1.05
C VAL A 40 9.05 -6.93 -1.61
N ILE A 41 8.68 -6.80 -2.90
CA ILE A 41 7.71 -7.71 -3.53
C ILE A 41 8.22 -9.16 -3.51
N ASN A 42 9.50 -9.38 -3.79
CA ASN A 42 10.11 -10.72 -3.73
C ASN A 42 10.07 -11.30 -2.30
N GLN A 43 10.43 -10.50 -1.29
CA GLN A 43 10.37 -10.92 0.11
C GLN A 43 8.94 -11.23 0.57
N VAL A 44 7.95 -10.44 0.14
CA VAL A 44 6.53 -10.69 0.42
C VAL A 44 6.06 -12.00 -0.21
N LEU A 45 6.41 -12.25 -1.48
CA LEU A 45 6.08 -13.50 -2.18
C LEU A 45 6.75 -14.74 -1.56
N LYS A 46 7.90 -14.57 -0.91
CA LYS A 46 8.64 -15.60 -0.18
C LYS A 46 8.20 -15.74 1.29
N GLY A 47 7.38 -14.83 1.80
CA GLY A 47 6.98 -14.78 3.21
C GLY A 47 8.11 -14.37 4.17
N THR A 48 9.17 -13.71 3.68
CA THR A 48 10.33 -13.31 4.49
C THR A 48 10.37 -11.81 4.81
N TYR A 49 9.37 -11.06 4.34
CA TYR A 49 9.27 -9.62 4.61
C TYR A 49 8.90 -9.38 6.09
N LYS A 50 9.76 -8.66 6.80
CA LYS A 50 9.60 -8.35 8.24
C LYS A 50 8.94 -6.99 8.51
N GLY A 51 8.59 -6.24 7.46
CA GLY A 51 7.93 -4.94 7.61
C GLY A 51 6.41 -5.06 7.72
N ASP A 52 5.72 -3.93 7.51
CA ASP A 52 4.27 -3.84 7.62
C ASP A 52 3.53 -4.56 6.48
N LEU A 53 3.31 -5.87 6.63
CA LEU A 53 2.54 -6.68 5.67
C LEU A 53 1.12 -6.15 5.46
N LYS A 54 0.50 -5.56 6.49
CA LYS A 54 -0.83 -4.93 6.39
C LYS A 54 -0.85 -3.77 5.40
N LYS A 55 0.20 -2.94 5.35
CA LYS A 55 0.28 -1.82 4.39
C LYS A 55 0.44 -2.34 2.96
N VAL A 56 1.25 -3.39 2.77
CA VAL A 56 1.40 -4.05 1.47
C VAL A 56 0.06 -4.63 1.02
N GLU A 57 -0.64 -5.34 1.90
CA GLU A 57 -1.97 -5.89 1.63
C GLU A 57 -2.95 -4.79 1.19
N GLN A 58 -3.07 -3.69 1.93
CA GLN A 58 -3.99 -2.61 1.59
C GLN A 58 -3.67 -1.98 0.23
N LYS A 59 -2.39 -1.82 -0.12
CA LYS A 59 -2.00 -1.33 -1.44
C LYS A 59 -2.34 -2.32 -2.55
N VAL A 60 -2.12 -3.61 -2.33
CA VAL A 60 -2.49 -4.67 -3.30
C VAL A 60 -4.00 -4.71 -3.50
N ARG A 61 -4.77 -4.61 -2.42
CA ARG A 61 -6.23 -4.62 -2.47
C ARG A 61 -6.77 -3.40 -3.22
N GLY A 62 -6.22 -2.21 -2.97
CA GLY A 62 -6.57 -1.02 -3.71
C GLY A 62 -6.20 -1.08 -5.19
N ALA A 63 -5.00 -1.54 -5.52
CA ALA A 63 -4.48 -1.51 -6.89
C ALA A 63 -5.04 -2.61 -7.80
N PHE A 64 -5.33 -3.81 -7.26
CA PHE A 64 -5.68 -4.98 -8.07
C PHE A 64 -7.03 -5.61 -7.71
N LEU A 65 -7.51 -5.46 -6.47
CA LEU A 65 -8.82 -6.00 -6.05
C LEU A 65 -9.94 -4.96 -6.11
N GLY A 66 -9.64 -3.71 -6.51
CA GLY A 66 -10.62 -2.65 -6.69
C GLY A 66 -11.19 -2.12 -5.37
N GLU A 67 -10.45 -2.22 -4.27
CA GLU A 67 -10.90 -1.68 -2.99
C GLU A 67 -10.86 -0.15 -3.02
N THR A 68 -12.03 0.48 -2.88
CA THR A 68 -12.19 1.94 -2.85
C THR A 68 -12.49 2.43 -1.43
N VAL A 69 -12.15 3.69 -1.17
CA VAL A 69 -12.44 4.40 0.08
C VAL A 69 -13.09 5.74 -0.24
N GLY A 70 -14.03 6.15 0.61
CA GLY A 70 -14.67 7.46 0.53
C GLY A 70 -13.78 8.53 1.18
N CYS A 71 -13.02 9.28 0.38
CA CYS A 71 -12.27 10.43 0.86
C CYS A 71 -13.18 11.66 0.98
N PRO A 72 -13.16 12.38 2.11
CA PRO A 72 -13.99 13.58 2.28
C PRO A 72 -13.64 14.74 1.33
N ILE A 73 -12.44 14.73 0.73
CA ILE A 73 -11.96 15.80 -0.17
C ILE A 73 -12.08 15.38 -1.65
N LEU A 74 -11.66 14.15 -1.98
CA LEU A 74 -11.56 13.66 -3.36
C LEU A 74 -12.76 12.79 -3.78
N GLY A 75 -13.65 12.44 -2.85
CA GLY A 75 -14.72 11.48 -3.10
C GLY A 75 -14.21 10.04 -3.09
N GLU A 76 -14.84 9.18 -3.87
CA GLU A 76 -14.45 7.77 -3.97
C GLU A 76 -13.10 7.61 -4.69
N LEU A 77 -12.15 6.94 -4.05
CA LEU A 77 -10.82 6.70 -4.62
C LEU A 77 -10.26 5.35 -4.21
N GLU A 78 -9.38 4.79 -5.04
CA GLU A 78 -8.75 3.50 -4.77
C GLU A 78 -7.84 3.56 -3.53
N ARG A 79 -7.88 2.52 -2.68
CA ARG A 79 -7.16 2.49 -1.40
C ARG A 79 -5.66 2.75 -1.54
N ASN A 80 -5.03 2.30 -2.62
CA ASN A 80 -3.62 2.56 -2.92
C ASN A 80 -3.35 4.07 -3.08
N LYS A 81 -4.16 4.78 -3.86
CA LYS A 81 -4.06 6.23 -4.06
C LYS A 81 -4.28 6.98 -2.74
N CYS A 82 -5.18 6.49 -1.88
CA CYS A 82 -5.38 7.05 -0.54
C CYS A 82 -4.07 7.07 0.24
N ILE A 83 -3.39 5.92 0.28
CA ILE A 83 -2.12 5.75 0.99
C ILE A 83 -1.03 6.62 0.36
N GLU A 84 -0.96 6.71 -0.97
CA GLU A 84 -0.02 7.61 -1.65
C GLU A 84 -0.26 9.08 -1.26
N HIS A 85 -1.51 9.52 -1.20
CA HIS A 85 -1.85 10.86 -0.74
C HIS A 85 -1.47 11.11 0.72
N GLN A 86 -1.65 10.10 1.61
CA GLN A 86 -1.27 10.16 3.02
C GLN A 86 0.26 10.26 3.22
N THR A 87 1.05 9.51 2.45
CA THR A 87 2.52 9.47 2.60
C THR A 87 3.27 10.64 1.96
N ALA A 88 2.60 11.39 1.10
CA ALA A 88 3.26 12.43 0.33
C ALA A 88 3.42 13.72 1.13
N LYS A 89 4.57 14.37 0.93
CA LYS A 89 4.99 15.55 1.67
C LYS A 89 4.02 16.72 1.51
N TYR A 90 3.90 17.53 2.57
CA TYR A 90 3.15 18.78 2.54
C TYR A 90 3.72 19.74 1.48
N SER A 91 2.83 20.47 0.84
CA SER A 91 3.18 21.55 -0.10
C SER A 91 2.14 22.65 -0.03
N SER A 92 2.58 23.87 0.28
CA SER A 92 1.74 25.07 0.36
C SER A 92 1.29 25.60 -1.01
N VAL A 93 2.00 25.22 -2.09
CA VAL A 93 1.72 25.69 -3.45
C VAL A 93 0.48 25.01 -4.03
N ASN A 94 0.20 23.77 -3.62
CA ASN A 94 -0.92 23.00 -4.14
C ASN A 94 -2.10 23.00 -3.15
N ARG A 95 -3.18 23.69 -3.49
CA ARG A 95 -4.41 23.78 -2.66
C ARG A 95 -4.96 22.41 -2.28
N LEU A 96 -4.95 21.44 -3.20
CA LEU A 96 -5.42 20.08 -2.93
C LEU A 96 -4.54 19.40 -1.87
N ARG A 97 -3.21 19.61 -1.94
CA ARG A 97 -2.29 19.09 -0.92
C ARG A 97 -2.54 19.69 0.45
N VAL A 98 -2.80 21.00 0.52
CA VAL A 98 -3.15 21.67 1.79
C VAL A 98 -4.45 21.11 2.36
N GLN A 99 -5.48 20.88 1.54
CA GLN A 99 -6.75 20.29 1.97
C GLN A 99 -6.58 18.86 2.47
N LEU A 100 -5.86 18.01 1.73
CA LEU A 100 -5.59 16.64 2.12
C LEU A 100 -4.76 16.57 3.42
N PHE A 101 -3.73 17.41 3.57
CA PHE A 101 -2.91 17.44 4.78
C PHE A 101 -3.70 17.82 6.04
N LYS A 102 -4.73 18.68 5.91
CA LYS A 102 -5.61 19.05 7.02
C LYS A 102 -6.67 17.98 7.33
N ALA A 103 -7.16 17.28 6.31
CA ALA A 103 -8.24 16.30 6.44
C ALA A 103 -7.75 14.90 6.83
N CYS A 104 -6.60 14.45 6.28
CA CYS A 104 -6.06 13.11 6.49
C CYS A 104 -5.82 12.74 7.98
N PRO A 105 -5.31 13.62 8.85
CA PRO A 105 -5.12 13.30 10.27
C PRO A 105 -6.41 12.87 10.98
N ASN A 106 -7.55 13.45 10.59
CA ASN A 106 -8.86 13.18 11.19
C ASN A 106 -9.68 12.13 10.42
N CYS A 107 -9.04 11.39 9.50
CA CYS A 107 -9.72 10.45 8.62
C CYS A 107 -9.62 9.01 9.17
N ASP A 108 -10.74 8.29 9.22
CA ASP A 108 -10.83 6.89 9.69
C ASP A 108 -9.91 5.92 8.92
N TYR A 109 -9.51 6.32 7.72
CA TYR A 109 -8.72 5.54 6.78
C TYR A 109 -7.21 5.80 6.89
N ASN A 110 -6.77 6.69 7.79
CA ASN A 110 -5.37 7.08 7.94
C ASN A 110 -4.52 5.94 8.52
N THR A 111 -3.37 5.66 7.89
CA THR A 111 -2.43 4.60 8.31
C THR A 111 -1.19 5.11 9.04
N THR A 112 -1.06 6.44 9.19
CA THR A 112 0.19 7.12 9.56
C THR A 112 0.20 7.63 11.00
N HIS A 113 -0.67 7.16 11.89
CA HIS A 113 -0.79 7.66 13.27
C HIS A 113 0.47 7.44 14.18
N GLU A 114 1.63 7.12 13.60
CA GLU A 114 2.83 6.67 14.29
C GLU A 114 4.14 7.35 13.84
N LEU A 115 4.13 8.36 12.96
CA LEU A 115 5.37 9.00 12.47
C LEU A 115 5.28 10.53 12.35
N GLU A 116 4.76 11.21 13.37
CA GLU A 116 5.17 12.60 13.66
C GLU A 116 6.40 12.48 14.58
N GLU A 117 7.62 12.73 14.10
CA GLU A 117 8.39 13.84 14.69
C GLU A 117 9.59 14.34 13.87
N THR A 118 9.95 13.79 12.70
CA THR A 118 11.22 14.18 12.05
C THR A 118 11.10 14.45 10.56
N GLU A 119 10.74 15.68 10.21
CA GLU A 119 11.38 16.50 9.17
C GLU A 119 10.58 17.81 8.98
N VAL A 120 10.66 18.70 9.97
CA VAL A 120 10.49 20.13 9.74
C VAL A 120 11.76 20.62 9.06
N CYS A 121 11.68 20.95 7.77
CA CYS A 121 12.64 21.81 7.09
C CYS A 121 11.87 22.81 6.23
N ALA A 122 11.54 23.96 6.84
CA ALA A 122 11.58 25.29 6.24
C ALA A 122 11.38 26.33 7.36
#